data_AF-A0A0N0X9Z2-F1
#
_entry.id   AF-A0A0N0X9Z2-F1
#
_cell.length_a   1.000
_cell.length_b   1.000
_cell.length_c   1.000
_cell.angle_alpha   90.00
_cell.angle_beta   90.00
_cell.angle_gamma   90.00
#
_symmetry.space_group_name_H-M   'P 1'
#
loop_
_entity.id
_entity.type
_entity.pdbx_description
1 polymer ?
#
loop_
_entity_poly.entity_id
_entity_poly.type
_entity_poly.pdbx_seq_one_letter_code
_entity_poly.pdbx_strand_id
1 'polypeptide(L)'
;MTTSEFLRDVFINAKLTFNVKAAKPQDYHRLLFFYNKTSNNINQLAHQVNAAHRRGVISEKTYTLWLNKLTAIEALLLAGVSDAD
;
A
#
# COMPACT_ATOMS: atom_id res chain seq x y z
N MET A 1 -41.93 13.20 20.41
CA MET A 1 -40.65 13.66 19.86
C MET A 1 -40.67 13.37 18.36
N THR A 2 -40.53 14.41 17.56
CA THR A 2 -40.44 14.29 16.10
C THR A 2 -39.02 13.88 15.70
N THR A 3 -38.85 13.35 14.49
CA THR A 3 -37.53 13.02 13.94
C THR A 3 -36.59 14.22 13.93
N SER A 4 -37.12 15.42 13.68
CA SER A 4 -36.34 16.66 13.71
C SER A 4 -35.86 17.02 15.11
N GLU A 5 -36.70 16.82 16.13
CA GLU A 5 -36.34 17.08 17.54
C GLU A 5 -35.29 16.09 18.02
N PHE A 6 -35.45 14.81 17.68
CA PHE A 6 -34.47 13.77 18.00
C PHE A 6 -33.10 14.05 17.38
N LEU A 7 -33.06 14.37 16.08
CA LEU A 7 -31.81 14.69 15.41
C LEU A 7 -31.17 15.95 16.01
N ARG A 8 -31.96 16.97 16.34
CA ARG A 8 -31.42 18.19 16.95
C ARG A 8 -30.81 17.93 18.33
N ASP A 9 -31.46 17.11 19.15
CA ASP A 9 -30.93 16.72 20.46
C ASP A 9 -29.64 15.90 20.34
N VAL A 10 -29.61 14.92 19.44
CA VAL A 10 -28.43 14.08 19.20
C VAL A 10 -27.26 14.87 18.60
N PHE A 11 -27.49 15.78 17.65
CA PHE A 11 -26.39 16.49 17.00
C PHE A 11 -25.91 17.73 17.78
N ILE A 12 -26.78 18.40 18.53
CA ILE A 12 -26.44 19.64 19.25
C ILE A 12 -26.06 19.36 20.71
N ASN A 13 -26.78 18.47 21.41
CA ASN A 13 -26.58 18.24 22.84
C ASN A 13 -25.62 17.09 23.14
N ALA A 14 -25.63 16.02 22.34
CA ALA A 14 -24.55 15.05 22.42
C ALA A 14 -23.36 15.60 21.63
N LYS A 15 -22.26 15.90 22.35
CA LYS A 15 -20.94 16.20 21.77
C LYS A 15 -20.42 14.99 20.98
N LEU A 16 -21.04 14.68 19.85
CA LEU A 16 -20.61 13.67 18.91
C LEU A 16 -19.45 14.24 18.12
N THR A 17 -18.24 13.92 18.56
CA THR A 17 -17.04 14.08 17.74
C THR A 17 -17.09 13.03 16.64
N PHE A 18 -17.65 13.39 15.49
CA PHE A 18 -17.48 12.58 14.29
C PHE A 18 -16.02 12.67 13.87
N ASN A 19 -15.26 11.58 14.06
CA ASN A 19 -13.99 11.42 13.40
C ASN A 19 -14.26 11.06 11.94
N VAL A 20 -14.63 12.07 11.15
CA VAL A 20 -14.79 11.92 9.70
C VAL A 20 -13.39 11.69 9.15
N LYS A 21 -13.03 10.42 8.91
CA LYS A 21 -11.81 10.12 8.16
C LYS A 21 -11.94 10.84 6.82
N ALA A 22 -11.05 11.79 6.56
CA ALA A 22 -10.99 12.48 5.28
C ALA A 22 -10.99 11.42 4.17
N ALA A 23 -11.77 11.67 3.11
CA ALA A 23 -11.74 10.80 1.95
C ALA A 23 -10.31 10.76 1.42
N LYS A 24 -9.78 9.56 1.15
CA LYS A 24 -8.46 9.43 0.56
C LYS A 24 -8.42 10.18 -0.78
N PRO A 25 -7.28 10.76 -1.16
CA PRO A 25 -7.14 11.48 -2.41
C PRO A 25 -7.46 10.60 -3.59
N GLN A 26 -7.91 11.24 -4.67
CA GLN A 26 -8.11 10.57 -5.94
C GLN A 26 -6.85 9.80 -6.40
N ASP A 27 -5.66 10.34 -6.11
CA ASP A 27 -4.39 9.74 -6.51
C ASP A 27 -3.98 8.52 -5.67
N TYR A 28 -4.50 8.37 -4.45
CA TYR A 28 -4.20 7.22 -3.59
C TYR A 28 -4.58 5.90 -4.27
N HIS A 29 -5.77 5.82 -4.86
CA HIS A 29 -6.24 4.61 -5.52
C HIS A 29 -5.42 4.27 -6.76
N ARG A 30 -4.94 5.30 -7.47
CA ARG A 30 -4.08 5.13 -8.64
C ARG A 30 -2.68 4.64 -8.24
N LEU A 31 -2.11 5.21 -7.17
CA LEU A 31 -0.84 4.75 -6.61
C LEU A 31 -0.93 3.32 -6.10
N LEU A 32 -2.00 2.97 -5.39
CA LEU A 32 -2.25 1.61 -4.92
C LEU A 32 -2.38 0.61 -6.08
N PHE A 33 -3.03 1.00 -7.18
CA PHE A 33 -3.11 0.17 -8.38
C PHE A 33 -1.73 -0.12 -8.99
N PHE A 34 -0.90 0.91 -9.15
CA PHE A 34 0.46 0.74 -9.68
C PHE A 34 1.36 -0.04 -8.72
N TYR A 35 1.22 0.18 -7.41
CA TYR A 35 1.89 -0.60 -6.38
C TYR A 35 1.59 -2.09 -6.56
N ASN A 36 0.30 -2.47 -6.61
CA ASN A 36 -0.11 -3.87 -6.78
C ASN A 36 0.44 -4.51 -8.06
N LYS A 37 0.42 -3.77 -9.19
CA LYS A 37 1.00 -4.26 -10.45
C LYS A 37 2.51 -4.48 -10.31
N THR A 38 3.19 -3.55 -9.65
CA THR A 38 4.64 -3.61 -9.49
C THR A 38 5.07 -4.71 -8.52
N SER A 39 4.36 -4.91 -7.40
CA SER A 39 4.63 -6.01 -6.45
C SER A 39 4.48 -7.38 -7.12
N ASN A 40 3.48 -7.54 -7.99
CA ASN A 40 3.34 -8.78 -8.77
C ASN A 40 4.54 -9.01 -9.70
N ASN A 41 5.04 -7.97 -10.36
CA ASN A 41 6.23 -8.08 -11.22
C ASN A 41 7.48 -8.39 -10.40
N ILE A 42 7.64 -7.78 -9.21
CA ILE A 42 8.73 -8.08 -8.27
C ILE A 42 8.71 -9.55 -7.88
N ASN A 43 7.55 -10.10 -7.53
CA ASN A 43 7.41 -11.53 -7.19
C ASN A 43 7.84 -12.42 -8.36
N GLN A 44 7.44 -12.10 -9.59
CA GLN A 44 7.85 -12.87 -10.77
C GLN A 44 9.37 -12.83 -10.98
N LEU A 45 9.99 -11.65 -10.84
CA LEU A 45 11.45 -11.51 -10.95
C LEU A 45 12.16 -12.28 -9.83
N ALA A 46 11.68 -12.21 -8.60
CA ALA A 46 12.24 -12.95 -7.47
C ALA A 46 12.19 -14.46 -7.72
N HIS A 47 11.08 -14.98 -8.25
CA HIS A 47 10.96 -16.38 -8.64
C HIS A 47 11.94 -16.78 -9.74
N GLN A 48 12.12 -15.95 -10.77
CA GLN A 48 13.06 -16.22 -11.87
C GLN A 48 14.51 -16.22 -11.37
N VAL A 49 14.89 -15.23 -10.56
CA VAL A 49 16.23 -15.10 -9.98
C VAL A 49 16.55 -16.27 -9.06
N ASN A 50 15.59 -16.70 -8.23
CA ASN A 50 15.73 -17.90 -7.40
C ASN A 50 15.87 -19.19 -8.24
N ALA A 51 15.12 -19.31 -9.33
CA ALA A 51 15.27 -20.45 -10.24
C ALA A 51 16.65 -20.46 -10.93
N ALA A 52 17.15 -19.30 -11.36
CA ALA A 52 18.48 -19.16 -11.94
C ALA A 52 19.59 -19.51 -10.93
N HIS A 53 19.47 -19.06 -9.68
CA HIS A 53 20.41 -19.38 -8.61
C HIS A 53 20.43 -20.89 -8.30
N ARG A 54 19.26 -21.52 -8.13
CA ARG A 54 19.15 -22.97 -7.89
C ARG A 54 19.71 -23.83 -9.02
N ARG A 55 19.74 -23.31 -10.25
CA ARG A 55 20.35 -23.97 -11.42
C ARG A 55 21.85 -23.69 -11.56
N GLY A 56 22.44 -22.91 -10.66
CA GLY A 56 23.86 -22.50 -10.73
C GLY A 56 24.18 -21.51 -11.85
N VAL A 57 23.16 -20.89 -12.47
CA VAL A 57 23.35 -19.93 -13.59
C VAL A 57 23.92 -18.60 -13.08
N ILE A 58 23.58 -18.23 -11.84
CA ILE A 58 24.08 -17.02 -11.19
C ILE A 58 24.74 -17.37 -9.86
N SER A 59 25.71 -16.55 -9.45
CA SER A 59 26.37 -16.70 -8.15
C SER A 59 25.46 -16.25 -6.99
N GLU A 60 25.74 -16.73 -5.77
CA GLU A 60 25.09 -16.29 -4.54
C GLU A 60 25.21 -14.76 -4.35
N LYS A 61 26.38 -14.18 -4.67
CA LYS A 61 26.60 -12.73 -4.64
C LYS A 61 25.63 -11.99 -5.56
N THR A 62 25.44 -12.48 -6.78
CA THR A 62 24.50 -11.92 -7.75
C THR A 62 23.06 -12.09 -7.26
N TYR A 63 22.71 -13.27 -6.73
CA TYR A 63 21.40 -13.57 -6.18
C TYR A 63 21.02 -12.61 -5.04
N THR A 64 21.89 -12.45 -4.05
CA THR A 64 21.70 -11.53 -2.92
C THR A 64 21.56 -10.08 -3.40
N LEU A 65 22.37 -9.63 -4.36
CA LEU A 65 22.27 -8.29 -4.92
C LEU A 65 20.90 -8.04 -5.58
N TRP A 66 20.36 -9.03 -6.29
CA TRP A 66 19.03 -8.94 -6.88
C TRP A 66 17.93 -8.84 -5.83
N LEU A 67 17.97 -9.68 -4.80
CA LEU A 67 16.99 -9.62 -3.71
C LEU A 67 17.00 -8.26 -3.02
N ASN A 68 18.19 -7.74 -2.68
CA ASN A 68 18.32 -6.41 -2.05
C ASN A 68 17.70 -5.29 -2.91
N LYS A 69 17.91 -5.34 -4.23
CA LYS A 69 17.32 -4.36 -5.16
C LYS A 69 15.81 -4.47 -5.22
N LEU A 70 15.27 -5.70 -5.31
CA LEU A 70 13.83 -5.93 -5.37
C LEU A 70 13.13 -5.47 -4.08
N THR A 71 13.70 -5.79 -2.91
CA THR A 71 13.19 -5.32 -1.61
C THR A 71 13.26 -3.79 -1.49
N ALA A 72 14.34 -3.16 -1.97
CA ALA A 72 14.45 -1.70 -1.93
C ALA A 72 13.37 -1.02 -2.79
N ILE A 73 13.07 -1.55 -3.97
CA ILE A 73 11.99 -1.03 -4.83
C ILE A 73 10.63 -1.16 -4.14
N GLU A 74 10.33 -2.32 -3.55
CA GLU A 74 9.09 -2.55 -2.81
C GLU A 74 8.92 -1.55 -1.66
N ALA A 75 9.98 -1.33 -0.88
CA ALA A 75 9.98 -0.38 0.23
C ALA A 75 9.71 1.06 -0.23
N LEU A 76 10.35 1.51 -1.32
CA LEU A 76 10.13 2.85 -1.88
C LEU A 76 8.71 3.03 -2.41
N LEU A 77 8.14 2.00 -3.04
CA LEU A 77 6.76 2.06 -3.53
C LEU A 77 5.75 2.09 -2.38
N LEU A 78 5.99 1.33 -1.31
CA LEU A 78 5.13 1.33 -0.13
C LEU A 78 5.17 2.67 0.61
N ALA A 79 6.35 3.29 0.71
CA ALA A 79 6.51 4.64 1.25
C ALA A 79 5.70 5.66 0.44
N GLY A 80 5.82 5.64 -0.89
CA GLY A 80 5.06 6.55 -1.76
C GLY A 80 3.53 6.38 -1.69
N VAL A 81 3.02 5.17 -1.41
CA VAL A 81 1.58 4.96 -1.16
C VAL A 81 1.15 5.47 0.21
N SER A 82 2.05 5.42 1.20
CA SER A 82 1.79 5.86 2.57
C SER A 82 1.85 7.38 2.72
N ASP A 83 2.74 8.04 1.95
CA ASP A 83 2.92 9.50 1.91
C ASP A 83 1.87 10.21 1.03
N ALA A 84 1.02 9.46 0.33
CA ALA A 84 -0.07 10.00 -0.46
C ALA A 84 -1.24 10.41 0.46
N ASP A 85 -1.13 11.61 1.02
CA ASP A 85 -2.10 12.33 1.86
C ASP A 85 -3.40 12.65 1.14
#